data_AF-A0A820L2C9-F1
#
_entry.id   AF-A0A820L2C9-F1
#
_cell.length_a   1.000
_cell.length_b   1.000
_cell.length_c   1.000
_cell.angle_alpha   90.00
_cell.angle_beta   90.00
_cell.angle_gamma   90.00
#
_symmetry.space_group_name_H-M   'P 1'
#
loop_
_entity.id
_entity.type
_entity.pdbx_description
1 polymer ?
#
loop_
_entity_poly.entity_id
_entity_poly.type
_entity_poly.pdbx_seq_one_letter_code
_entity_poly.pdbx_strand_id
1 'polypeptide(L)'
;DALEYVFDLFDFDDNKQLDRNEYNLWTVRTTGEEISDDDWSSIREHVGLDVDENVSKEKFLKLNDFEVQDRGTSEQELWNGLKSI
;
A
#
# COMPACT_ATOMS: atom_id res chain seq x y z
N ASP A 1 -2.42 -13.84 2.11
CA ASP A 1 -2.28 -14.06 3.58
C ASP A 1 -1.08 -13.41 4.27
N ALA A 2 -0.09 -12.82 3.57
CA ALA A 2 0.94 -11.97 4.20
C ALA A 2 0.64 -10.47 4.03
N LEU A 3 0.28 -10.03 2.82
CA LEU A 3 -0.18 -8.65 2.54
C LEU A 3 -1.42 -8.26 3.36
N GLU A 4 -2.33 -9.20 3.58
CA GLU A 4 -3.51 -8.96 4.41
C GLU A 4 -3.16 -8.71 5.87
N TYR A 5 -2.19 -9.46 6.40
CA TYR A 5 -1.68 -9.24 7.76
C TYR A 5 -0.94 -7.91 7.86
N VAL A 6 -0.18 -7.54 6.82
CA VAL A 6 0.47 -6.23 6.74
C VAL A 6 -0.58 -5.12 6.72
N PHE A 7 -1.63 -5.24 5.92
CA PHE A 7 -2.74 -4.29 5.92
C PHE A 7 -3.33 -4.13 7.33
N ASP A 8 -3.63 -5.24 8.01
CA ASP A 8 -4.19 -5.21 9.36
C ASP A 8 -3.22 -4.66 10.41
N LEU A 9 -1.90 -4.63 10.14
CA LEU A 9 -0.91 -3.97 11.01
C LEU A 9 -0.89 -2.44 10.85
N PHE A 10 -1.28 -1.93 9.68
CA PHE A 10 -1.26 -0.51 9.37
C PHE A 10 -2.64 0.16 9.47
N ASP A 11 -3.73 -0.62 9.55
CA ASP A 11 -5.08 -0.18 9.91
C ASP A 11 -5.15 0.04 11.43
N PHE A 12 -4.84 1.26 11.89
CA PHE A 12 -4.71 1.57 13.31
C PHE A 12 -6.04 1.87 13.98
N ASP A 13 -7.04 2.30 13.21
CA ASP A 13 -8.38 2.56 13.71
C ASP A 13 -9.36 1.39 13.52
N ASP A 14 -8.90 0.29 12.91
CA ASP A 14 -9.64 -0.95 12.61
C ASP A 14 -10.89 -0.69 11.74
N ASN A 15 -10.86 0.35 10.90
CA ASN A 15 -11.97 0.73 10.03
C ASN A 15 -12.00 -0.08 8.71
N LYS A 16 -11.01 -0.95 8.47
CA LYS A 16 -10.81 -1.76 7.25
C LYS A 16 -10.45 -0.96 6.01
N GLN A 17 -9.93 0.23 6.20
CA GLN A 17 -9.42 1.15 5.19
C GLN A 17 -8.13 1.79 5.72
N LEU A 18 -7.23 2.17 4.82
CA LEU A 18 -6.05 2.96 5.16
C LEU A 18 -6.30 4.39 4.75
N ASP A 19 -6.23 5.29 5.71
CA ASP A 19 -6.13 6.71 5.41
C ASP A 19 -4.76 7.03 4.79
N ARG A 20 -4.58 8.29 4.37
CA ARG A 20 -3.32 8.71 3.74
C ARG A 20 -2.11 8.53 4.67
N ASN A 21 -2.26 8.77 5.96
CA ASN A 21 -1.14 8.68 6.91
C ASN A 21 -0.77 7.22 7.14
N GLU A 22 -1.75 6.35 7.31
CA GLU A 22 -1.59 4.90 7.46
C GLU A 22 -0.92 4.30 6.21
N TYR A 23 -1.39 4.69 5.02
CA TYR A 23 -0.77 4.27 3.77
C TYR A 23 0.65 4.82 3.61
N ASN A 24 0.89 6.08 3.98
CA ASN A 24 2.23 6.68 3.94
C ASN A 24 3.21 5.91 4.84
N LEU A 25 2.79 5.47 6.03
CA LEU A 25 3.64 4.68 6.91
C LEU A 25 4.00 3.33 6.30
N TRP A 26 3.05 2.69 5.62
CA TRP A 26 3.33 1.49 4.83
C TRP A 26 4.35 1.78 3.72
N THR A 27 4.16 2.87 2.96
CA THR A 27 5.09 3.27 1.88
C THR A 27 6.50 3.54 2.42
N VAL A 28 6.64 4.37 3.46
CA VAL A 28 7.94 4.64 4.09
C VAL A 28 8.60 3.35 4.57
N ARG A 29 7.83 2.39 5.08
CA ARG A 29 8.38 1.12 5.56
C ARG A 29 8.86 0.21 4.44
N THR A 30 8.25 0.28 3.25
CA THR A 30 8.59 -0.59 2.11
C THR A 30 9.60 0.03 1.16
N THR A 31 9.51 1.34 0.91
CA THR A 31 10.35 2.06 -0.06
C THR A 31 11.42 2.92 0.62
N GLY A 32 11.23 3.29 1.89
CA GLY A 32 12.06 4.27 2.58
C GLY A 32 11.70 5.73 2.29
N GLU A 33 10.66 5.98 1.49
CA GLU A 33 10.27 7.31 1.03
C GLU A 33 8.81 7.61 1.41
N GLU A 34 8.52 8.87 1.71
CA GLU A 34 7.15 9.32 1.93
C GLU A 34 6.40 9.40 0.60
N ILE A 35 5.10 9.10 0.63
CA ILE A 35 4.24 9.22 -0.54
C ILE A 35 4.01 10.69 -0.88
N SER A 36 4.45 11.08 -2.07
CA SER A 36 4.23 12.44 -2.58
C SER A 36 2.73 12.68 -2.86
N ASP A 37 2.32 13.96 -2.92
CA ASP A 37 0.96 14.32 -3.32
C ASP A 37 0.61 13.78 -4.72
N ASP A 38 1.58 13.79 -5.64
CA ASP A 38 1.42 13.33 -7.01
C ASP A 38 1.26 11.80 -7.08
N ASP A 39 2.05 11.05 -6.30
CA ASP A 39 1.95 9.60 -6.21
C ASP A 39 0.63 9.19 -5.53
N TRP A 40 0.23 9.91 -4.48
CA TRP A 40 -1.06 9.68 -3.82
C TRP A 40 -2.23 9.96 -4.76
N SER A 41 -2.16 11.02 -5.56
CA SER A 41 -3.17 11.30 -6.58
C SER A 41 -3.21 10.21 -7.64
N SER A 42 -2.04 9.74 -8.09
CA SER A 42 -1.93 8.66 -9.09
C SER A 42 -2.50 7.35 -8.58
N ILE A 43 -2.23 6.98 -7.33
CA ILE A 43 -2.81 5.80 -6.67
C ILE A 43 -4.33 5.93 -6.59
N ARG A 44 -4.85 7.08 -6.15
CA ARG A 44 -6.29 7.33 -6.08
C ARG A 44 -6.97 7.20 -7.44
N GLU A 45 -6.38 7.76 -8.49
CA GLU A 45 -6.89 7.60 -9.86
C GLU A 45 -6.86 6.12 -10.30
N HIS A 46 -5.75 5.43 -10.03
CA HIS A 46 -5.57 4.03 -10.40
C HIS A 46 -6.59 3.09 -9.75
N VAL A 47 -6.91 3.30 -8.48
CA VAL A 47 -7.91 2.48 -7.75
C VAL A 47 -9.32 3.06 -7.74
N GLY A 48 -9.56 4.15 -8.47
CA GLY A 48 -10.85 4.82 -8.54
C GLY A 48 -11.36 5.22 -7.15
N LEU A 49 -10.52 5.88 -6.36
CA LEU A 49 -10.92 6.49 -5.09
C LEU A 49 -11.42 7.92 -5.35
N ASP A 50 -12.55 8.27 -4.76
CA ASP A 50 -12.98 9.67 -4.70
C ASP A 50 -12.07 10.48 -3.75
N VAL A 51 -12.17 11.81 -3.80
CA VAL A 51 -11.28 12.76 -3.09
C VAL A 51 -11.16 12.51 -1.59
N ASP A 52 -12.19 11.94 -0.97
CA ASP A 52 -12.29 11.66 0.47
C ASP A 52 -12.33 10.16 0.81
N GLU A 53 -12.04 9.26 -0.14
CA GLU A 53 -12.07 7.81 0.10
C GLU A 53 -10.71 7.26 0.56
N ASN A 54 -10.75 6.46 1.63
CA ASN A 54 -9.62 5.69 2.16
C ASN A 54 -9.41 4.40 1.34
N VAL A 55 -8.17 3.89 1.35
CA VAL A 55 -7.78 2.69 0.59
C VAL A 55 -8.31 1.44 1.30
N SER A 56 -9.33 0.79 0.74
CA SER A 56 -9.83 -0.47 1.30
C SER A 56 -8.81 -1.61 1.14
N LYS A 57 -8.94 -2.66 1.96
CA LYS A 57 -8.11 -3.87 1.87
C LYS A 57 -8.05 -4.47 0.45
N GLU A 58 -9.20 -4.51 -0.24
CA GLU A 58 -9.27 -5.00 -1.62
C GLU A 58 -8.44 -4.13 -2.59
N LYS A 59 -8.58 -2.80 -2.48
CA LYS A 59 -7.82 -1.85 -3.32
C LYS A 59 -6.32 -1.93 -3.03
N PHE A 60 -5.93 -2.07 -1.76
CA PHE A 60 -4.53 -2.25 -1.33
C PHE A 60 -3.87 -3.52 -1.91
N LEU A 61 -4.58 -4.65 -1.85
CA LEU A 61 -4.10 -5.91 -2.40
C LEU A 61 -3.93 -5.83 -3.92
N LYS A 62 -4.89 -5.19 -4.60
CA LYS A 62 -4.86 -5.00 -6.05
C LYS A 62 -3.71 -4.11 -6.50
N LEU A 63 -3.40 -3.04 -5.75
CA LEU A 63 -2.24 -2.17 -6.01
C LEU A 63 -0.93 -2.95 -5.91
N ASN A 64 -0.75 -3.72 -4.84
CA ASN A 64 0.48 -4.51 -4.65
C ASN A 64 0.64 -5.58 -5.74
N ASP A 65 -0.43 -6.28 -6.12
CA ASP A 65 -0.39 -7.26 -7.20
C ASP A 65 -0.04 -6.60 -8.55
N PHE A 66 -0.57 -5.41 -8.80
CA PHE A 66 -0.22 -4.63 -9.99
C PHE A 66 1.24 -4.18 -9.98
N GLU A 67 1.78 -3.68 -8.86
CA GLU A 67 3.20 -3.29 -8.76
C GLU A 67 4.16 -4.48 -8.94
N VAL A 68 3.80 -5.65 -8.40
CA VAL A 68 4.55 -6.90 -8.60
C VAL A 68 4.59 -7.28 -10.09
N GLN A 69 3.43 -7.19 -10.76
CA GLN A 69 3.30 -7.52 -12.18
C GLN A 69 4.02 -6.51 -13.09
N ASP A 70 3.95 -5.21 -12.77
CA ASP A 70 4.55 -4.12 -13.56
C ASP A 70 6.08 -4.06 -13.39
N ARG A 71 6.60 -4.27 -12.18
CA ARG A 71 8.05 -4.28 -11.91
C ARG A 71 8.73 -5.60 -12.25
N GLY A 72 7.98 -6.65 -12.65
CA GLY A 72 8.51 -8.00 -12.86
C GLY A 72 9.25 -8.59 -11.65
N THR A 73 9.02 -8.00 -10.48
CA THR A 73 9.71 -8.28 -9.22
C THR A 73 8.85 -9.27 -8.46
N SER A 74 9.42 -10.41 -8.07
CA SER A 74 8.64 -11.45 -7.42
C SER A 74 8.10 -10.97 -6.06
N GLU A 75 6.91 -11.42 -5.67
CA GLU A 75 6.31 -11.14 -4.35
C GLU A 75 7.30 -11.46 -3.20
N GLN A 76 8.19 -12.44 -3.42
CA GLN A 76 9.27 -12.82 -2.52
C GLN A 76 10.38 -11.77 -2.37
N GLU A 77 10.70 -11.00 -3.40
CA GLU A 77 11.72 -9.95 -3.33
C GLU A 77 11.23 -8.74 -2.54
N LEU A 78 9.95 -8.36 -2.68
CA LEU A 78 9.33 -7.34 -1.84
C LEU A 78 9.35 -7.74 -0.36
N TRP A 79 9.06 -9.01 -0.05
CA TRP A 79 9.13 -9.52 1.32
C TRP A 79 10.54 -9.57 1.91
N ASN A 80 11.54 -9.86 1.09
CA ASN A 80 12.93 -9.84 1.54
C ASN A 80 13.38 -8.41 1.88
N GLY A 81 12.91 -7.39 1.17
CA GLY A 81 13.13 -5.99 1.54
C GLY A 81 12.55 -5.64 2.91
N LEU A 82 11.30 -6.04 3.16
CA LEU A 82 10.60 -5.79 4.43
C LEU A 82 11.22 -6.48 5.65
N LYS A 83 11.87 -7.64 5.46
CA LYS A 83 12.58 -8.37 6.53
C LYS A 83 13.98 -7.86 6.80
N SER A 84 14.54 -7.04 5.92
CA SER A 84 15.96 -6.64 5.97
C SER A 84 16.22 -5.34 6.76
N ILE A 85 15.25 -4.87 7.54
CA ILE A 85 15.38 -3.75 8.51
C ILE A 85 15.15 -4.26 9.92
#